data_AF-A0A395YHY1-F1
#
_entry.id   AF-A0A395YHY1-F1
#
_cell.length_a   1.000
_cell.length_b   1.000
_cell.length_c   1.000
_cell.angle_alpha   90.00
_cell.angle_beta   90.00
_cell.angle_gamma   90.00
#
_symmetry.space_group_name_H-M   'P 1'
#
loop_
_entity.id
_entity.type
_entity.pdbx_description
1 polymer ?
#
loop_
_entity_poly.entity_id
_entity_poly.type
_entity_poly.pdbx_seq_one_letter_code
_entity_poly.pdbx_strand_id
1 'polypeptide(L)'
;MQINLSELFTREGKEKTYTQDIEMKQFQAPDGVYEIVEKEPVVLTIRHLGDRKLELNGTVKLSLLIPCSRCLTPVKIDFSLDIEASLDMNQTEEERAEELDEQPYVSGYYLDVDQLVRNELLLNLPMKVLCNENCKGICNRCGANLNFESCSCDRGSLDPRMSVIQDIFKQFKEV
;
A
#
# COMPACT_ATOMS: atom_id res chain seq x y z
N MET A 1 -6.52 7.72 -15.37
CA MET A 1 -6.39 8.67 -16.52
C MET A 1 -5.11 8.42 -17.28
N GLN A 2 -5.09 8.66 -18.61
CA GLN A 2 -3.90 8.42 -19.46
C GLN A 2 -3.26 9.72 -19.97
N ILE A 3 -1.94 9.86 -19.77
CA ILE A 3 -1.12 10.94 -20.36
C ILE A 3 -0.52 10.43 -21.67
N ASN A 4 -0.70 11.17 -22.76
CA ASN A 4 -0.07 10.86 -24.04
C ASN A 4 1.39 11.37 -24.06
N LEU A 5 2.34 10.45 -24.19
CA LEU A 5 3.78 10.70 -24.16
C LEU A 5 4.35 11.11 -25.54
N SER A 6 3.59 10.94 -26.62
CA SER A 6 4.06 11.20 -28.00
C SER A 6 4.53 12.65 -28.22
N GLU A 7 3.95 13.60 -27.47
CA GLU A 7 4.30 15.01 -27.55
C GLU A 7 5.69 15.35 -26.97
N LEU A 8 6.29 14.46 -26.20
CA LEU A 8 7.58 14.66 -25.54
C LEU A 8 8.77 14.27 -26.43
N PHE A 9 8.56 13.40 -27.41
CA PHE A 9 9.61 12.95 -28.34
C PHE A 9 10.00 13.98 -29.40
N THR A 10 9.31 15.13 -29.48
CA THR A 10 9.59 16.14 -30.52
C THR A 10 10.96 16.80 -30.36
N ARG A 11 11.50 16.90 -29.15
CA ARG A 11 12.84 17.46 -28.86
C ARG A 11 13.48 16.74 -27.69
N GLU A 12 14.77 16.43 -27.80
CA GLU A 12 15.58 15.94 -26.68
C GLU A 12 15.69 17.03 -25.60
N GLY A 13 15.60 16.63 -24.33
CA GLY A 13 15.60 17.55 -23.20
C GLY A 13 14.29 18.30 -22.96
N LYS A 14 13.22 18.01 -23.71
CA LYS A 14 11.90 18.60 -23.46
C LYS A 14 11.35 18.05 -22.14
N GLU A 15 10.99 18.97 -21.26
CA GLU A 15 10.31 18.69 -20.00
C GLU A 15 8.89 19.21 -20.08
N LYS A 16 7.95 18.47 -19.50
CA LYS A 16 6.56 18.92 -19.33
C LYS A 16 6.02 18.43 -18.00
N THR A 17 5.43 19.35 -17.26
CA THR A 17 4.70 19.05 -16.04
C THR A 17 3.22 18.83 -16.35
N TYR A 18 2.67 17.77 -15.80
CA TYR A 18 1.27 17.41 -15.85
C TYR A 18 0.73 17.43 -14.43
N THR A 19 -0.40 18.11 -14.23
CA THR A 19 -1.15 18.04 -12.98
C THR A 19 -2.43 17.28 -13.26
N GLN A 20 -2.62 16.14 -12.63
CA GLN A 20 -3.77 15.27 -12.84
C GLN A 20 -4.43 14.91 -11.52
N ASP A 21 -5.75 14.97 -11.48
CA ASP A 21 -6.51 14.48 -10.35
C ASP A 21 -6.53 12.94 -10.33
N ILE A 22 -6.40 12.38 -9.13
CA ILE A 22 -6.54 10.94 -8.92
C ILE A 22 -8.03 10.60 -8.98
N GLU A 23 -8.47 9.73 -9.88
CA GLU A 23 -9.90 9.38 -9.98
C GLU A 23 -10.29 8.22 -9.06
N MET A 24 -9.34 7.32 -8.76
CA MET A 24 -9.60 6.18 -7.88
C MET A 24 -10.15 6.61 -6.51
N LYS A 25 -11.15 5.88 -6.05
CA LYS A 25 -11.79 6.06 -4.72
C LYS A 25 -11.39 4.97 -3.74
N GLN A 26 -10.90 3.85 -4.26
CA GLN A 26 -10.53 2.68 -3.50
C GLN A 26 -9.20 2.15 -4.04
N PHE A 27 -8.36 1.69 -3.12
CA PHE A 27 -7.09 1.05 -3.42
C PHE A 27 -7.21 -0.44 -3.06
N GLN A 28 -6.97 -1.31 -4.05
CA GLN A 28 -6.98 -2.75 -3.87
C GLN A 28 -5.56 -3.27 -3.64
N ALA A 29 -5.31 -3.68 -2.40
CA ALA A 29 -4.10 -4.36 -1.96
C ALA A 29 -4.31 -5.89 -1.93
N PRO A 30 -3.25 -6.70 -1.83
CA PRO A 30 -3.36 -8.16 -1.70
C PRO A 30 -4.16 -8.61 -0.48
N ASP A 31 -4.15 -7.82 0.59
CA ASP A 31 -4.76 -8.13 1.88
C ASP A 31 -6.13 -7.46 2.10
N GLY A 32 -6.58 -6.61 1.17
CA GLY A 32 -7.90 -5.99 1.25
C GLY A 32 -8.14 -4.82 0.30
N VAL A 33 -9.31 -4.20 0.45
CA VAL A 33 -9.68 -2.98 -0.26
C VAL A 33 -9.78 -1.85 0.75
N TYR A 34 -9.06 -0.76 0.49
CA TYR A 34 -9.01 0.42 1.35
C TYR A 34 -9.64 1.62 0.65
N GLU A 35 -10.33 2.45 1.42
CA GLU A 35 -10.95 3.66 0.90
C GLU A 35 -9.94 4.82 0.90
N ILE A 36 -9.92 5.58 -0.19
CA ILE A 36 -9.14 6.81 -0.30
C ILE A 36 -10.05 7.96 0.18
N VAL A 37 -9.76 8.49 1.36
CA VAL A 37 -10.59 9.53 1.99
C VAL A 37 -10.16 10.94 1.61
N GLU A 38 -8.87 11.12 1.34
CA GLU A 38 -8.29 12.39 0.89
C GLU A 38 -7.26 12.12 -0.20
N LYS A 39 -7.18 13.03 -1.16
CA LYS A 39 -6.24 12.94 -2.28
C LYS A 39 -5.97 14.33 -2.84
N GLU A 40 -4.72 14.62 -3.09
CA GLU A 40 -4.27 15.81 -3.81
C GLU A 40 -4.00 15.46 -5.28
N PRO A 41 -4.13 16.43 -6.20
CA PRO A 41 -3.74 16.21 -7.59
C PRO A 41 -2.25 15.86 -7.68
N VAL A 42 -1.94 14.85 -8.49
CA VAL A 42 -0.57 14.40 -8.75
C VAL A 42 0.11 15.42 -9.65
N VAL A 43 1.28 15.90 -9.24
CA VAL A 43 2.15 16.71 -10.08
C VAL A 43 3.26 15.81 -10.59
N LEU A 44 3.26 15.55 -11.89
CA LEU A 44 4.19 14.67 -12.56
C LEU A 44 4.97 15.46 -13.62
N THR A 45 6.28 15.50 -13.49
CA THR A 45 7.21 16.10 -14.43
C THR A 45 7.84 15.00 -15.25
N ILE A 46 7.65 15.06 -16.57
CA ILE A 46 8.20 14.09 -17.51
C ILE A 46 9.27 14.77 -18.35
N ARG A 47 10.48 14.22 -18.35
CA ARG A 47 11.63 14.73 -19.09
C ARG A 47 12.11 13.73 -20.11
N HIS A 48 12.30 14.18 -21.35
CA HIS A 48 12.92 13.36 -22.40
C HIS A 48 14.44 13.40 -22.29
N LEU A 49 15.07 12.27 -21.97
CA LEU A 49 16.52 12.13 -21.80
C LEU A 49 17.27 11.91 -23.13
N GLY A 50 16.56 11.62 -24.22
CA GLY A 50 17.13 11.24 -25.50
C GLY A 50 16.90 9.77 -25.81
N ASP A 51 17.08 9.38 -27.08
CA ASP A 51 16.90 7.99 -27.54
C ASP A 51 15.54 7.37 -27.14
N ARG A 52 14.47 8.18 -27.08
CA ARG A 52 13.12 7.78 -26.63
C ARG A 52 13.04 7.30 -25.16
N LYS A 53 14.02 7.66 -24.34
CA LYS A 53 13.99 7.45 -22.88
C LYS A 53 13.35 8.62 -22.17
N LEU A 54 12.39 8.35 -21.30
CA LEU A 54 11.71 9.35 -20.49
C LEU A 54 12.02 9.12 -19.01
N GLU A 55 12.17 10.22 -18.28
CA GLU A 55 12.27 10.24 -16.83
C GLU A 55 11.00 10.86 -16.26
N LEU A 56 10.42 10.18 -15.27
CA LEU A 56 9.20 10.56 -14.58
C LEU A 56 9.58 10.93 -13.14
N ASN A 57 9.27 12.16 -12.75
CA ASN A 57 9.44 12.64 -11.38
C ASN A 57 8.14 13.26 -10.90
N GLY A 58 7.61 12.83 -9.78
CA GLY A 58 6.38 13.43 -9.24
C GLY A 58 6.20 13.20 -7.76
N THR A 59 5.29 13.96 -7.17
CA THR A 59 4.91 13.78 -5.76
C THR A 59 3.40 13.58 -5.69
N VAL A 60 3.00 12.66 -4.83
CA VAL A 60 1.60 12.28 -4.59
C VAL A 60 1.31 12.37 -3.11
N LYS A 61 0.19 12.97 -2.75
CA LYS A 61 -0.32 12.97 -1.38
C LYS A 61 -1.74 12.46 -1.35
N LEU A 62 -1.98 11.44 -0.54
CA LEU A 62 -3.30 10.87 -0.35
C LEU A 62 -3.40 10.19 1.00
N SER A 63 -4.62 10.00 1.50
CA SER A 63 -4.87 9.34 2.77
C SER A 63 -5.79 8.15 2.58
N LEU A 64 -5.38 7.01 3.13
CA LEU A 64 -6.15 5.77 3.14
C LEU A 64 -6.81 5.55 4.48
N LEU A 65 -8.00 4.95 4.46
CA LEU A 65 -8.67 4.44 5.64
C LEU A 65 -8.38 2.94 5.79
N ILE A 66 -7.43 2.61 6.66
CA ILE A 66 -6.95 1.23 6.87
C ILE A 66 -7.45 0.72 8.23
N PRO A 67 -8.09 -0.45 8.30
CA PRO A 67 -8.53 -1.03 9.57
C PRO A 67 -7.33 -1.43 10.44
N CYS A 68 -7.39 -1.09 11.72
CA CYS A 68 -6.41 -1.53 12.71
C CYS A 68 -6.33 -3.06 12.77
N SER A 69 -5.13 -3.62 12.65
CA SER A 69 -4.91 -5.07 12.63
C SER A 69 -5.24 -5.78 13.96
N ARG A 70 -5.57 -5.04 15.02
CA ARG A 70 -5.95 -5.59 16.34
C ARG A 70 -7.43 -5.42 16.66
N CYS A 71 -7.99 -4.24 16.42
CA CYS A 71 -9.36 -3.91 16.83
C CYS A 71 -10.31 -3.59 15.67
N LEU A 72 -9.82 -3.65 14.43
CA LEU A 72 -10.56 -3.38 13.19
C LEU A 72 -11.15 -1.97 13.06
N THR A 73 -10.86 -1.07 14.00
CA THR A 73 -11.27 0.32 13.91
C THR A 73 -10.56 0.99 12.73
N PRO A 74 -11.27 1.75 11.88
CA PRO A 74 -10.66 2.45 10.75
C PRO A 74 -9.67 3.51 11.24
N VAL A 75 -8.48 3.52 10.66
CA VAL A 75 -7.40 4.47 10.95
C VAL A 75 -7.06 5.20 9.67
N LYS A 76 -7.09 6.53 9.72
CA LYS A 76 -6.62 7.36 8.61
C LYS A 76 -5.09 7.36 8.62
N ILE A 77 -4.50 6.95 7.50
CA ILE A 77 -3.05 6.95 7.27
C ILE A 77 -2.75 7.86 6.09
N ASP A 78 -1.92 8.87 6.31
CA ASP A 78 -1.47 9.81 5.30
C ASP A 78 -0.23 9.26 4.59
N PHE A 79 -0.26 9.27 3.26
CA PHE A 79 0.84 8.88 2.40
C PHE A 79 1.36 10.10 1.65
N SER A 80 2.68 10.29 1.70
CA SER A 80 3.41 11.19 0.81
C SER A 80 4.38 10.30 0.03
N LEU A 81 4.10 10.13 -1.26
CA LEU A 81 4.86 9.27 -2.16
C LEU A 81 5.62 10.14 -3.14
N ASP A 82 6.87 9.78 -3.39
CA ASP A 82 7.68 10.33 -4.44
C ASP A 82 7.78 9.28 -5.55
N ILE A 83 7.39 9.66 -6.76
CA ILE A 83 7.46 8.84 -7.95
C ILE A 83 8.75 9.19 -8.68
N GLU A 84 9.64 8.23 -8.81
CA GLU A 84 10.86 8.31 -9.61
C GLU A 84 10.91 7.07 -10.52
N ALA A 85 10.69 7.25 -11.82
CA ALA A 85 10.65 6.13 -12.76
C ALA A 85 11.28 6.49 -14.11
N SER A 86 11.99 5.53 -14.71
CA SER A 86 12.56 5.67 -16.05
C SER A 86 11.84 4.77 -17.04
N LEU A 87 11.35 5.34 -18.14
CA LEU A 87 10.71 4.62 -19.23
C LEU A 87 11.64 4.54 -20.42
N ASP A 88 12.00 3.32 -20.83
CA ASP A 88 12.60 3.08 -22.14
C ASP A 88 11.52 2.69 -23.16
N MET A 89 11.24 3.58 -24.12
CA MET A 89 10.21 3.35 -25.15
C MET A 89 10.73 2.63 -26.40
N ASN A 90 11.96 2.13 -26.38
CA ASN A 90 12.50 1.28 -27.45
C ASN A 90 12.19 -0.20 -27.24
N GLN A 91 12.03 -0.62 -25.99
CA GLN A 91 11.69 -2.00 -25.64
C GLN A 91 10.19 -2.26 -25.84
N THR A 92 9.88 -3.44 -26.34
CA THR A 92 8.53 -4.00 -26.33
C THR A 92 8.12 -4.44 -24.91
N GLU A 93 6.81 -4.64 -24.70
CA GLU A 93 6.30 -5.20 -23.42
C GLU A 93 6.91 -6.58 -23.13
N GLU A 94 7.17 -7.38 -24.17
CA GLU A 94 7.78 -8.70 -24.07
C GLU A 94 9.23 -8.63 -23.57
N GLU A 95 10.04 -7.73 -24.15
CA GLU A 95 11.43 -7.50 -23.72
C GLU A 95 11.52 -6.98 -22.28
N ARG A 96 10.61 -6.07 -21.88
CA ARG A 96 10.52 -5.57 -20.50
C ARG A 96 10.19 -6.67 -19.50
N ALA A 97 9.27 -7.57 -19.85
CA ALA A 97 8.92 -8.71 -19.01
C ALA A 97 10.09 -9.70 -18.88
N GLU A 98 10.85 -9.92 -19.95
CA GLU A 98 12.07 -10.76 -19.93
C GLU A 98 13.17 -10.15 -19.03
N GLU A 99 13.30 -8.82 -19.00
CA GLU A 99 14.23 -8.10 -18.14
C GLU A 99 13.73 -7.88 -16.70
N LEU A 100 12.55 -8.40 -16.35
CA LEU A 100 11.87 -8.20 -15.05
C LEU A 100 11.58 -6.70 -14.74
N ASP A 101 11.56 -5.84 -15.75
CA ASP A 101 11.21 -4.42 -15.66
C ASP A 101 9.76 -4.23 -16.13
N GLU A 102 8.84 -4.93 -15.46
CA GLU A 102 7.41 -4.84 -15.74
C GLU A 102 6.89 -3.44 -15.36
N GLN A 103 6.50 -2.67 -16.38
CA GLN A 103 5.97 -1.31 -16.23
C GLN A 103 4.49 -1.29 -16.65
N PRO A 104 3.58 -1.88 -15.86
CA PRO A 104 2.18 -2.09 -16.25
C PRO A 104 1.41 -0.77 -16.46
N TYR A 105 1.89 0.31 -15.87
CA TYR A 105 1.32 1.65 -15.97
C TYR A 105 1.61 2.35 -17.31
N VAL A 106 2.33 1.71 -18.24
CA VAL A 106 2.55 2.22 -19.61
C VAL A 106 1.97 1.25 -20.62
N SER A 107 1.12 1.76 -21.52
CA SER A 107 0.58 1.00 -22.65
C SER A 107 0.83 1.76 -23.94
N GLY A 108 1.82 1.30 -24.73
CA GLY A 108 2.29 2.04 -25.90
C GLY A 108 2.79 3.43 -25.51
N TYR A 109 2.14 4.49 -26.01
CA TYR A 109 2.48 5.89 -25.69
C TYR A 109 1.61 6.52 -24.61
N TYR A 110 0.83 5.71 -23.88
CA TYR A 110 -0.07 6.20 -22.84
C TYR A 110 0.44 5.78 -21.46
N LEU A 111 0.61 6.76 -20.58
CA LEU A 111 0.94 6.56 -19.17
C LEU A 111 -0.32 6.64 -18.33
N ASP A 112 -0.67 5.57 -17.63
CA ASP A 112 -1.79 5.56 -16.68
C ASP A 112 -1.32 6.02 -15.29
N VAL A 113 -1.73 7.23 -14.92
CA VAL A 113 -1.36 7.84 -13.64
C VAL A 113 -1.96 7.09 -12.46
N ASP A 114 -3.17 6.54 -12.59
CA ASP A 114 -3.80 5.82 -11.48
C ASP A 114 -3.05 4.52 -11.18
N GLN A 115 -2.61 3.80 -12.22
CA GLN A 115 -1.79 2.60 -12.04
C GLN A 115 -0.40 2.92 -11.48
N LEU A 116 0.23 4.01 -11.92
CA LEU A 116 1.51 4.46 -11.40
C LEU A 116 1.42 4.75 -9.89
N VAL A 117 0.41 5.53 -9.47
CA VAL A 117 0.16 5.81 -8.05
C VAL A 117 -0.17 4.54 -7.28
N ARG A 118 -0.94 3.61 -7.87
CA ARG A 118 -1.27 2.33 -7.25
C ARG A 118 -0.02 1.51 -6.96
N ASN A 119 0.92 1.45 -7.89
CA ASN A 119 2.18 0.73 -7.70
C ASN A 119 2.98 1.35 -6.54
N GLU A 120 3.10 2.67 -6.49
CA GLU A 120 3.84 3.29 -5.38
C GLU A 120 3.15 3.15 -4.02
N LEU A 121 1.82 3.20 -3.99
CA LEU A 121 1.07 2.89 -2.78
C LEU A 121 1.33 1.47 -2.29
N LEU A 122 1.40 0.51 -3.21
CA LEU A 122 1.63 -0.89 -2.87
C LEU A 122 3.02 -1.08 -2.25
N LEU A 123 4.04 -0.39 -2.77
CA LEU A 123 5.41 -0.44 -2.25
C LEU A 123 5.55 0.24 -0.87
N ASN A 124 4.79 1.30 -0.63
CA ASN A 124 4.84 2.07 0.61
C ASN A 124 3.81 1.63 1.67
N LEU A 125 3.02 0.59 1.40
CA LEU A 125 1.98 0.14 2.32
C LEU A 125 2.60 -0.41 3.62
N PRO A 126 2.17 0.06 4.80
CA PRO A 126 2.69 -0.46 6.06
C PRO A 126 2.24 -1.90 6.27
N MET A 127 3.16 -2.76 6.70
CA MET A 127 2.85 -4.18 7.01
C MET A 127 1.76 -4.33 8.09
N LYS A 128 1.61 -3.34 8.97
CA LYS A 128 0.63 -3.35 10.05
C LYS A 128 0.22 -1.95 10.44
N VAL A 129 -1.09 -1.73 10.54
CA VAL A 129 -1.67 -0.48 11.04
C VAL A 129 -2.29 -0.71 12.41
N LEU A 130 -1.97 0.18 13.35
CA LEU A 130 -2.54 0.19 14.68
C LEU A 130 -3.20 1.53 14.95
N CYS A 131 -4.40 1.53 15.54
CA CYS A 131 -5.07 2.76 15.96
C CYS A 131 -4.35 3.47 17.12
N ASN A 132 -3.52 2.73 17.87
CA ASN A 132 -2.70 3.21 18.96
C ASN A 132 -1.62 2.16 19.26
N GLU A 133 -0.44 2.57 19.71
CA GLU A 133 0.64 1.68 20.17
C GLU A 133 0.17 0.69 21.25
N ASN A 134 -0.72 1.15 22.14
CA ASN A 134 -1.28 0.35 23.24
C ASN A 134 -2.62 -0.32 22.91
N CYS A 135 -2.96 -0.50 21.63
CA CYS A 135 -4.23 -1.11 21.23
C CYS A 135 -4.37 -2.54 21.81
N LYS A 136 -5.40 -2.75 22.63
CA LYS A 136 -5.70 -4.03 23.29
C LYS A 136 -6.34 -5.07 22.36
N GLY A 137 -6.87 -4.60 21.23
CA GLY A 137 -7.50 -5.45 20.20
C GLY A 137 -8.90 -5.94 20.56
N ILE A 138 -9.37 -6.93 19.80
CA ILE A 138 -10.62 -7.62 20.08
C ILE A 138 -10.41 -8.87 20.93
N CYS A 139 -11.42 -9.25 21.70
CA CYS A 139 -11.44 -10.55 22.35
C CYS A 139 -11.66 -11.65 21.30
N ASN A 140 -10.76 -12.64 21.28
CA ASN A 140 -10.82 -13.80 20.36
C ASN A 140 -12.00 -14.76 20.61
N ARG A 141 -12.78 -14.55 21.69
CA ARG A 141 -13.98 -15.34 21.97
C ARG A 141 -15.28 -14.60 21.67
N CYS A 142 -15.44 -13.40 22.23
CA CYS A 142 -16.70 -12.64 22.15
C CYS A 142 -16.70 -11.56 21.06
N GLY A 143 -15.54 -11.23 20.46
CA GLY A 143 -15.41 -10.15 19.48
C GLY A 143 -15.44 -8.73 20.06
N ALA A 144 -15.67 -8.58 21.37
CA ALA A 144 -15.70 -7.29 22.05
C ALA A 144 -14.37 -6.52 21.91
N ASN A 145 -14.46 -5.21 21.68
CA ASN A 145 -13.28 -4.35 21.53
C ASN A 145 -12.73 -3.96 22.90
N LEU A 146 -11.57 -4.53 23.26
CA LEU A 146 -10.95 -4.38 24.58
C LEU A 146 -10.46 -2.96 24.88
N ASN A 147 -10.47 -2.07 23.88
CA ASN A 147 -10.17 -0.66 24.08
C ASN A 147 -11.36 0.11 24.70
N PHE A 148 -12.60 -0.31 24.43
CA PHE A 148 -13.81 0.39 24.89
C PHE A 148 -14.52 -0.35 26.03
N GLU A 149 -14.47 -1.68 26.02
CA GLU A 149 -15.15 -2.52 27.01
C GLU A 149 -14.27 -3.67 27.49
N SER A 150 -14.52 -4.15 28.71
CA SER A 150 -13.91 -5.37 29.21
C SER A 150 -14.83 -6.56 28.93
N CYS A 151 -14.33 -7.61 28.27
CA CYS A 151 -15.10 -8.84 28.09
C CYS A 151 -14.94 -9.79 29.30
N SER A 152 -16.04 -10.42 29.69
CA SER A 152 -16.10 -11.42 30.78
C SER A 152 -15.79 -12.85 30.32
N CYS A 153 -15.21 -13.02 29.14
CA CYS A 153 -14.84 -14.35 28.64
C CYS A 153 -13.80 -15.02 29.54
N ASP A 154 -14.00 -16.31 29.76
CA ASP A 154 -13.04 -17.14 30.48
C ASP A 154 -11.72 -17.18 29.70
N ARG A 155 -10.67 -16.56 30.28
CA ARG A 155 -9.32 -16.51 29.72
C ARG A 155 -8.54 -17.80 29.95
N GLY A 156 -9.09 -18.72 30.73
CA GLY A 156 -8.51 -20.01 31.08
C GLY A 156 -9.15 -21.16 30.33
N SER A 157 -9.19 -21.13 28.98
CA SER A 157 -9.22 -22.44 28.30
C SER A 157 -7.83 -23.03 28.43
N LEU A 158 -7.63 -23.80 29.49
CA LEU A 158 -6.57 -24.77 29.56
C LEU A 158 -6.77 -25.70 28.35
N ASP A 159 -5.84 -25.66 27.41
CA ASP A 159 -5.85 -26.62 26.31
C ASP A 159 -5.75 -28.02 26.95
N PRO A 160 -6.70 -28.93 26.69
CA PRO A 160 -6.70 -30.27 27.29
C PRO A 160 -5.38 -31.02 27.08
N ARG A 161 -4.65 -30.72 26.00
CA ARG A 161 -3.33 -31.30 25.70
C ARG A 161 -2.24 -30.80 26.64
N MET A 162 -2.39 -29.57 27.14
CA MET A 162 -1.43 -28.90 28.01
C MET A 162 -1.73 -29.14 29.51
N SER A 163 -2.88 -29.73 29.84
CA SER A 163 -3.29 -30.04 31.21
C SER A 163 -2.27 -30.94 31.95
N VAL A 164 -1.68 -31.91 31.25
CA VAL A 164 -0.68 -32.84 31.81
C VAL A 164 0.58 -32.11 32.29
N ILE A 165 0.96 -31.02 31.61
CA ILE A 165 2.15 -30.23 31.97
C ILE A 165 1.92 -29.44 33.27
N GLN A 166 0.67 -29.03 33.56
CA GLN A 166 0.37 -28.40 34.84
C GLN A 166 0.52 -29.36 36.01
N ASP A 167 0.18 -30.63 35.82
CA ASP A 167 0.34 -31.65 36.87
C ASP A 167 1.82 -31.94 37.14
N ILE A 168 2.67 -31.88 36.12
CA ILE A 168 4.13 -31.90 36.27
C ILE A 168 4.61 -30.68 37.07
N PHE A 169 4.16 -29.46 36.73
CA PHE A 169 4.55 -28.25 37.47
C PHE A 169 4.06 -28.23 38.93
N LYS A 170 2.95 -28.90 39.26
CA LYS A 170 2.51 -29.08 40.65
C LYS A 170 3.42 -30.03 41.42
N GLN A 171 3.84 -31.14 40.81
CA GLN A 171 4.75 -32.10 41.43
C GLN A 171 6.13 -31.50 41.78
N PHE A 172 6.63 -30.55 40.96
CA PHE A 172 7.90 -29.87 41.24
C PHE A 172 7.82 -28.72 42.24
N LYS A 173 6.63 -28.37 42.74
CA LYS A 173 6.43 -27.26 43.70
C LYS A 173 6.40 -27.72 45.16
N GLU A 174 6.47 -29.03 45.40
CA GLU A 174 6.48 -29.68 46.73
C GLU A 174 7.90 -30.06 47.22
N VAL A 175 8.95 -29.33 46.80
CA VAL A 175 10.30 -29.44 47.38
C VAL A 175 10.80 -28.08 47.86
#